data_AF-A0A2C9JKE9-F1
#
_entry.id   AF-A0A2C9JKE9-F1
#
_cell.length_a   1.000
_cell.length_b   1.000
_cell.length_c   1.000
_cell.angle_alpha   90.00
_cell.angle_beta   90.00
_cell.angle_gamma   90.00
#
_symmetry.space_group_name_H-M   'P 1'
#
loop_
_entity.id
_entity.type
_entity.pdbx_description
1 polymer ?
#
loop_
_entity_poly.entity_id
_entity_poly.type
_entity_poly.pdbx_seq_one_letter_code
_entity_poly.pdbx_strand_id
1 'polypeptide(L)'
;FRRFRSWNGVDEHEVSTGTTLAATEFEGGVIIGADSRTTTGSYVANRVTDKLTKITDYIYCCRSGSAADTQAIADIVKYHVDFHRMETGEEPLVNTVANIFRQLCYENRDQISAGIIVAGWDKQKGGQVLQLEICLCLSSSYIFVNISSW
;
A
#
# COMPACT_ATOMS: atom_id res chain seq x y z
N PHE A 1 -35.09 15.08 38.21
CA PHE A 1 -34.20 13.91 38.41
C PHE A 1 -33.38 13.74 37.13
N ARG A 2 -32.05 13.83 37.20
CA ARG A 2 -31.15 14.19 36.09
C ARG A 2 -30.96 13.08 35.03
N ARG A 3 -30.92 13.50 33.76
CA ARG A 3 -30.38 12.81 32.58
C ARG A 3 -28.86 12.64 32.75
N PHE A 4 -28.32 11.43 32.58
CA PHE A 4 -26.88 11.20 32.53
C PHE A 4 -26.48 10.71 31.13
N ARG A 5 -25.53 11.44 30.54
CA ARG A 5 -24.87 11.23 29.25
C ARG A 5 -23.90 10.05 29.40
N SER A 6 -23.93 9.04 28.54
CA SER A 6 -22.76 8.16 28.34
C SER A 6 -22.15 8.48 26.98
N TRP A 7 -21.02 9.17 27.04
CA TRP A 7 -20.01 9.19 25.99
C TRP A 7 -19.59 7.75 25.66
N ASN A 8 -19.62 7.38 24.40
CA ASN A 8 -18.66 6.46 23.77
C ASN A 8 -18.54 6.95 22.32
N GLY A 9 -17.49 7.74 22.09
CA GLY A 9 -17.12 8.25 20.79
C GLY A 9 -16.09 7.33 20.15
N VAL A 10 -16.38 6.91 18.93
CA VAL A 10 -15.44 6.76 17.83
C VAL A 10 -16.33 6.80 16.58
N ASP A 11 -16.42 7.98 15.95
CA ASP A 11 -16.92 8.07 14.58
C ASP A 11 -15.83 7.45 13.69
N GLU A 12 -15.94 6.15 13.43
CA GLU A 12 -15.07 5.40 12.54
C GLU A 12 -15.48 5.71 11.09
N HIS A 13 -15.44 6.99 10.73
CA HIS A 13 -15.63 7.41 9.34
C HIS A 13 -14.42 6.89 8.57
N GLU A 14 -14.57 5.75 7.90
CA GLU A 14 -13.67 5.32 6.84
C GLU A 14 -13.54 6.47 5.85
N VAL A 15 -12.41 7.19 5.93
CA VAL A 15 -12.14 8.30 5.03
C VAL A 15 -11.73 7.70 3.70
N SER A 16 -12.72 7.44 2.84
CA SER A 16 -12.49 7.06 1.45
C SER A 16 -11.75 8.20 0.76
N THR A 17 -10.44 8.03 0.70
CA THR A 17 -9.53 8.96 0.06
C THR A 17 -9.49 8.55 -1.41
N GLY A 18 -10.33 9.16 -2.26
CA GLY A 18 -10.42 8.80 -3.66
C GLY A 18 -9.03 8.72 -4.30
N THR A 19 -8.59 7.49 -4.60
CA THR A 19 -7.21 7.19 -4.99
C THR A 19 -7.22 6.29 -6.21
N THR A 20 -6.48 6.71 -7.23
CA THR A 20 -6.27 5.96 -8.47
C THR A 20 -4.80 5.60 -8.57
N LEU A 21 -4.54 4.30 -8.60
CA LEU A 21 -3.22 3.72 -8.77
C LEU A 21 -3.20 2.90 -10.07
N ALA A 22 -2.13 3.05 -10.83
CA ALA A 22 -1.90 2.28 -12.05
C ALA A 22 -0.47 1.75 -12.04
N ALA A 23 -0.29 0.50 -12.44
CA ALA A 23 1.01 -0.11 -12.58
C ALA A 23 1.01 -1.05 -13.80
N THR A 24 2.07 -0.97 -14.59
CA THR A 24 2.24 -1.82 -15.77
C THR A 24 3.67 -2.32 -15.85
N GLU A 25 3.81 -3.58 -16.20
CA GLU A 25 5.07 -4.19 -16.59
C GLU A 25 5.36 -3.84 -18.07
N PHE A 26 6.64 -3.66 -18.39
CA PHE A 26 7.11 -3.52 -19.77
C PHE A 26 8.45 -4.25 -19.95
N GLU A 27 8.87 -4.41 -21.20
CA GLU A 27 10.15 -5.06 -21.51
C GLU A 27 11.32 -4.22 -20.96
N GLY A 28 11.88 -4.67 -19.83
CA GLY A 28 12.98 -4.01 -19.13
C GLY A 28 12.62 -3.36 -17.80
N GLY A 29 11.36 -3.38 -17.35
CA GLY A 29 11.01 -2.81 -16.05
C GLY A 29 9.52 -2.69 -15.75
N VAL A 30 9.19 -1.78 -14.83
CA VAL A 30 7.82 -1.47 -14.43
C VAL A 30 7.59 0.04 -14.41
N ILE A 31 6.38 0.45 -14.75
CA ILE A 31 5.91 1.84 -14.62
C ILE A 31 4.81 1.84 -13.57
N ILE A 32 4.88 2.78 -12.63
CA ILE A 32 3.86 3.04 -11.64
C ILE A 32 3.40 4.49 -11.72
N GLY A 33 2.11 4.70 -11.48
CA GLY A 33 1.48 6.00 -11.46
C GLY A 33 0.45 6.06 -10.35
N ALA A 34 0.43 7.17 -9.63
CA ALA A 34 -0.58 7.47 -8.63
C ALA A 34 -1.05 8.91 -8.80
N ASP A 35 -2.32 9.17 -8.54
CA ASP A 35 -2.81 10.53 -8.42
C ASP A 35 -2.35 11.16 -7.08
N SER A 36 -2.22 12.49 -7.04
CA SER A 36 -1.74 13.20 -5.84
C SER A 36 -2.86 13.75 -4.95
N ARG A 37 -4.14 13.51 -5.29
CA ARG A 37 -5.28 14.11 -4.62
C ARG A 37 -5.75 13.24 -3.45
N THR A 38 -5.99 13.86 -2.31
CA THR A 38 -6.57 13.23 -1.11
C THR A 38 -7.84 13.98 -0.76
N THR A 39 -8.96 13.25 -0.66
CA THR A 39 -10.27 13.81 -0.30
C THR A 39 -10.74 13.27 1.04
N THR A 40 -11.44 14.09 1.81
CA THR A 40 -12.18 13.67 3.00
C THR A 40 -13.64 14.03 2.76
N GLY A 41 -14.44 13.03 2.38
CA GLY A 41 -15.80 13.26 1.88
C GLY A 41 -15.78 14.12 0.61
N SER A 42 -16.56 15.20 0.59
CA SER A 42 -16.62 16.15 -0.53
C SER A 42 -15.48 17.18 -0.54
N TYR A 43 -14.66 17.24 0.52
CA TYR A 43 -13.60 18.23 0.66
C TYR A 43 -12.27 17.68 0.15
N VAL A 44 -11.55 18.46 -0.67
CA VAL A 44 -10.18 18.13 -1.08
C VAL A 44 -9.24 18.51 0.06
N ALA A 45 -8.89 17.52 0.87
CA ALA A 45 -8.01 17.68 2.03
C ALA A 45 -6.58 18.04 1.63
N ASN A 46 -6.04 17.37 0.60
CA ASN A 46 -4.72 17.69 0.06
C ASN A 46 -4.68 17.46 -1.46
N ARG A 47 -3.94 18.32 -2.17
CA ARG A 47 -3.75 18.21 -3.64
C ARG A 47 -2.40 17.61 -4.01
N VAL A 48 -1.48 17.52 -3.04
CA VAL A 48 -0.11 17.05 -3.23
C VAL A 48 0.21 16.07 -2.11
N THR A 49 -0.26 14.84 -2.24
CA THR A 49 0.10 13.71 -1.36
C THR A 49 0.85 12.68 -2.17
N ASP A 50 2.00 12.23 -1.65
CA ASP A 50 2.71 11.09 -2.21
C ASP A 50 2.10 9.78 -1.71
N LYS A 51 1.49 9.05 -2.64
CA LYS A 51 0.88 7.72 -2.40
C LYS A 51 1.84 6.59 -2.74
N LEU A 52 2.98 6.94 -3.35
CA LEU A 52 4.09 6.04 -3.65
C LEU A 52 5.09 6.09 -2.51
N THR A 53 5.42 4.94 -1.94
CA THR A 53 6.47 4.81 -0.94
C THR A 53 7.60 3.98 -1.52
N LYS A 54 8.82 4.52 -1.44
CA LYS A 54 10.04 3.81 -1.81
C LYS A 54 10.40 2.82 -0.71
N ILE A 55 10.46 1.53 -1.05
CA ILE A 55 10.88 0.46 -0.14
C ILE A 55 12.38 0.23 -0.30
N THR A 56 12.83 -0.07 -1.51
CA THR A 56 14.25 -0.19 -1.87
C THR A 56 14.57 0.67 -3.08
N ASP A 57 15.82 0.62 -3.57
CA ASP A 57 16.22 1.33 -4.79
C ASP A 57 15.49 0.83 -6.04
N TYR A 58 15.03 -0.43 -6.04
CA TYR A 58 14.38 -1.08 -7.18
C TYR A 58 12.90 -1.43 -6.95
N ILE A 59 12.38 -1.24 -5.73
CA ILE A 59 11.02 -1.65 -5.35
C ILE A 59 10.26 -0.48 -4.72
N TYR A 60 9.08 -0.22 -5.28
CA TYR A 60 8.14 0.78 -4.81
C TYR A 60 6.82 0.12 -4.44
N CYS A 61 6.15 0.68 -3.44
CA CYS A 61 4.77 0.33 -3.13
C CYS A 61 3.84 1.51 -3.36
N CYS A 62 2.68 1.21 -3.92
CA CYS A 62 1.56 2.13 -4.02
C CYS A 62 0.59 1.80 -2.90
N ARG A 63 0.17 2.80 -2.14
CA ARG A 63 -0.70 2.64 -0.98
C ARG A 63 -2.08 3.22 -1.27
N SER A 64 -3.12 2.50 -0.86
CA SER A 64 -4.50 2.96 -0.91
C SER A 64 -5.29 2.47 0.30
N GLY A 65 -6.33 3.22 0.68
CA GLY A 65 -7.09 3.03 1.91
C GLY A 65 -6.75 4.09 2.95
N SER A 66 -6.79 3.72 4.23
CA SER A 66 -6.39 4.61 5.32
C SER A 66 -4.92 5.02 5.18
N ALA A 67 -4.69 6.33 5.07
CA ALA A 67 -3.36 6.87 4.82
C ALA A 67 -2.39 6.57 5.97
N ALA A 68 -2.85 6.65 7.23
CA ALA A 68 -2.02 6.40 8.41
C ALA A 68 -1.60 4.93 8.52
N ASP A 69 -2.57 4.02 8.40
CA ASP A 69 -2.32 2.59 8.62
C ASP A 69 -1.41 2.00 7.53
N THR A 70 -1.65 2.39 6.28
CA THR A 70 -0.81 1.94 5.16
C THR A 70 0.60 2.52 5.19
N GLN A 71 0.79 3.75 5.72
CA GLN A 71 2.12 4.30 5.95
C GLN A 71 2.88 3.49 6.99
N ALA A 72 2.25 3.21 8.13
CA ALA A 72 2.87 2.43 9.20
C ALA A 72 3.30 1.04 8.70
N ILE A 73 2.45 0.34 7.95
CA ILE A 73 2.83 -0.95 7.34
C ILE A 73 4.03 -0.79 6.42
N ALA A 74 4.03 0.20 5.53
CA ALA A 74 5.11 0.38 4.57
C ALA A 74 6.46 0.68 5.26
N ASP A 75 6.44 1.46 6.35
CA ASP A 75 7.63 1.74 7.15
C ASP A 75 8.16 0.49 7.86
N ILE A 76 7.25 -0.34 8.42
CA ILE A 76 7.61 -1.62 9.03
C ILE A 76 8.21 -2.57 7.98
N VAL A 77 7.59 -2.69 6.80
CA VAL A 77 8.13 -3.54 5.72
C VAL A 77 9.50 -3.05 5.29
N LYS A 78 9.67 -1.74 5.11
CA LYS A 78 10.95 -1.16 4.74
C LYS A 78 12.04 -1.54 5.74
N TYR A 79 11.75 -1.44 7.04
CA TYR A 79 12.67 -1.87 8.08
C TYR A 79 13.03 -3.37 7.98
N HIS A 80 12.04 -4.25 7.80
CA HIS A 80 12.28 -5.70 7.64
C HIS A 80 13.12 -6.02 6.40
N VAL A 81 12.85 -5.33 5.29
CA VAL A 81 13.54 -5.52 4.02
C VAL A 81 14.98 -5.01 4.11
N ASP A 82 15.20 -3.84 4.72
CA ASP A 82 16.53 -3.30 4.96
C ASP A 82 17.35 -4.22 5.88
N PHE A 83 16.73 -4.76 6.93
CA PHE A 83 17.38 -5.74 7.80
C PHE A 83 17.76 -7.01 7.04
N HIS A 84 16.84 -7.55 6.23
CA HIS A 84 17.10 -8.75 5.42
C HIS A 84 18.23 -8.52 4.39
N ARG A 85 18.27 -7.33 3.77
CA ARG A 85 19.34 -6.89 2.87
C ARG A 85 20.69 -6.80 3.59
N MET A 86 20.72 -6.32 4.83
CA MET A 86 21.95 -6.27 5.63
C MET A 86 22.45 -7.68 6.01
N GLU A 87 21.54 -8.61 6.30
CA GLU A 87 21.89 -9.99 6.68
C GLU A 87 22.41 -10.81 5.49
N THR A 88 21.74 -10.71 4.34
CA THR A 88 22.07 -11.48 3.13
C THR A 88 23.13 -10.81 2.26
N GLY A 89 23.27 -9.49 2.34
CA GLY A 89 24.11 -8.69 1.44
C GLY A 89 23.57 -8.61 0.00
N GLU A 90 22.36 -9.09 -0.25
CA GLU A 90 21.74 -9.12 -1.58
C GLU A 90 20.49 -8.25 -1.64
N GLU A 91 20.15 -7.79 -2.86
CA GLU A 91 18.89 -7.08 -3.08
C GLU A 91 17.71 -8.06 -2.95
N PRO A 92 16.65 -7.67 -2.22
CA PRO A 92 15.50 -8.52 -1.97
C PRO A 92 14.68 -8.73 -3.25
N LEU A 93 14.14 -9.94 -3.42
CA LEU A 93 13.22 -10.25 -4.51
C LEU A 93 11.88 -9.53 -4.30
N VAL A 94 11.25 -9.06 -5.39
CA VAL A 94 9.92 -8.42 -5.34
C VAL A 94 8.90 -9.32 -4.65
N ASN A 95 8.96 -10.63 -4.91
CA ASN A 95 8.09 -11.63 -4.31
C ASN A 95 8.29 -11.77 -2.79
N THR A 96 9.53 -11.64 -2.30
CA THR A 96 9.83 -11.68 -0.85
C THR A 96 9.20 -10.47 -0.16
N VAL A 97 9.39 -9.28 -0.73
CA VAL A 97 8.78 -8.05 -0.21
C VAL A 97 7.25 -8.15 -0.19
N ALA A 98 6.65 -8.65 -1.27
CA ALA A 98 5.21 -8.86 -1.36
C ALA A 98 4.68 -9.85 -0.31
N ASN A 99 5.43 -10.90 0.00
CA ASN A 99 5.06 -11.85 1.06
C ASN A 99 5.09 -11.22 2.46
N ILE A 100 6.06 -10.36 2.75
CA ILE A 100 6.13 -9.64 4.03
C ILE A 100 4.94 -8.68 4.14
N PHE A 101 4.64 -7.91 3.07
CA PHE A 101 3.44 -7.06 3.03
C PHE A 101 2.17 -7.88 3.28
N ARG A 102 2.02 -9.02 2.60
CA ARG A 102 0.86 -9.89 2.76
C ARG A 102 0.71 -10.39 4.19
N GLN A 103 1.81 -10.79 4.83
CA GLN A 103 1.78 -11.25 6.21
C GLN A 103 1.31 -10.14 7.16
N LEU A 104 1.87 -8.94 7.05
CA LEU A 104 1.48 -7.81 7.90
C LEU A 104 0.04 -7.36 7.65
N CYS A 105 -0.40 -7.36 6.39
CA CYS A 105 -1.80 -7.04 6.07
C CYS A 105 -2.75 -8.10 6.60
N TYR A 106 -2.36 -9.38 6.57
CA TYR A 106 -3.17 -10.47 7.10
C TYR A 106 -3.26 -10.45 8.62
N GLU A 107 -2.16 -10.11 9.31
CA GLU A 107 -2.14 -9.95 10.77
C GLU A 107 -3.02 -8.77 11.23
N ASN A 108 -3.13 -7.72 10.42
CA ASN A 108 -3.92 -6.52 10.72
C ASN A 108 -5.24 -6.44 9.92
N ARG A 109 -5.72 -7.57 9.39
CA ARG A 109 -6.89 -7.66 8.51
C ARG A 109 -8.18 -7.10 9.11
N ASP A 110 -8.30 -7.12 10.43
CA ASP A 110 -9.51 -6.65 11.13
C ASP A 110 -9.51 -5.14 11.35
N GLN A 111 -8.36 -4.46 11.16
CA GLN A 111 -8.19 -3.02 11.38
C GLN A 111 -7.86 -2.25 10.10
N ILE A 112 -7.43 -2.94 9.03
CA ILE A 112 -6.88 -2.29 7.84
C ILE A 112 -7.59 -2.79 6.59
N SER A 113 -8.42 -1.92 6.01
CA SER A 113 -8.90 -2.04 4.64
C SER A 113 -7.98 -1.26 3.72
N ALA A 114 -7.06 -1.97 3.06
CA ALA A 114 -6.06 -1.36 2.18
C ALA A 114 -5.83 -2.18 0.91
N GLY A 115 -5.66 -1.47 -0.20
CA GLY A 115 -5.13 -2.01 -1.45
C GLY A 115 -3.69 -1.56 -1.60
N ILE A 116 -2.76 -2.51 -1.67
CA ILE A 116 -1.33 -2.23 -1.84
C ILE A 116 -0.87 -2.84 -3.15
N ILE A 117 -0.18 -2.06 -3.98
CA ILE A 117 0.51 -2.57 -5.17
C ILE A 117 2.00 -2.53 -4.88
N VAL A 118 2.68 -3.67 -5.01
CA VAL A 118 4.14 -3.76 -4.96
C VAL A 118 4.64 -3.91 -6.37
N ALA A 119 5.45 -2.96 -6.83
CA ALA A 119 6.05 -2.99 -8.15
C ALA A 119 7.55 -2.78 -8.04
N GLY A 120 8.31 -3.57 -8.75
CA GLY A 120 9.76 -3.41 -8.76
C GLY A 120 10.44 -4.26 -9.81
N TRP A 121 11.75 -4.17 -9.81
CA TRP A 121 12.60 -4.98 -10.66
C TRP A 121 13.49 -5.88 -9.82
N ASP A 122 13.65 -7.13 -10.25
CA ASP A 122 14.49 -8.13 -9.62
C ASP A 122 15.33 -8.86 -10.69
N LYS A 123 16.53 -9.32 -10.30
CA LYS A 123 17.48 -10.01 -11.17
C LYS A 123 16.93 -11.33 -11.72
N GLN A 124 16.07 -12.02 -10.98
CA GLN A 124 15.58 -13.35 -11.39
C GLN A 124 14.44 -13.28 -12.41
N LYS A 125 13.44 -12.44 -12.15
CA LYS A 125 12.19 -12.39 -12.93
C LYS A 125 11.98 -11.08 -13.69
N GLY A 126 12.89 -10.11 -13.54
CA GLY A 126 12.77 -8.80 -14.17
C GLY A 126 11.74 -7.91 -13.47
N GLY A 127 11.04 -7.10 -14.26
CA GLY A 127 9.97 -6.22 -13.79
C GLY A 127 8.75 -7.02 -13.36
N GLN A 128 8.24 -6.77 -12.15
CA GLN A 128 7.05 -7.45 -11.64
C GLN A 128 6.13 -6.45 -10.95
N VAL A 129 4.83 -6.64 -11.17
CA VAL A 129 3.77 -5.92 -10.47
C VAL A 129 2.88 -6.93 -9.76
N LEU A 130 2.74 -6.75 -8.45
CA LEU A 130 1.95 -7.61 -7.57
C LEU A 130 0.92 -6.76 -6.85
N GLN A 131 -0.35 -7.06 -7.05
CA GLN A 131 -1.43 -6.49 -6.25
C GLN A 131 -1.67 -7.36 -5.04
N LEU A 132 -1.69 -6.72 -3.87
CA LEU A 132 -1.99 -7.34 -2.59
C LEU A 132 -3.32 -6.79 -2.09
N GLU A 133 -4.29 -7.69 -1.96
CA GLU A 133 -5.48 -7.51 -1.16
C GLU A 133 -5.37 -8.41 0.07
N ILE A 134 -6.11 -8.09 1.13
CA ILE A 134 -6.02 -8.67 2.50
C ILE A 134 -5.79 -10.20 2.55
N CYS A 135 -6.24 -10.94 1.55
CA CYS A 135 -5.99 -12.38 1.44
C CYS A 135 -5.29 -12.83 0.14
N LEU A 136 -5.26 -12.00 -0.91
CA LEU A 136 -4.92 -12.43 -2.27
C LEU A 136 -3.70 -11.66 -2.80
N CYS A 137 -2.78 -12.40 -3.42
CA CYS A 137 -1.71 -11.82 -4.24
C CYS A 137 -2.01 -12.16 -5.71
N LEU A 138 -2.19 -11.13 -6.53
CA LEU A 138 -2.38 -11.27 -7.96
C LEU A 138 -1.16 -10.70 -8.69
N SER A 139 -0.50 -11.54 -9.48
CA SER A 139 0.49 -11.09 -10.45
C SER A 139 -0.20 -10.86 -11.78
N SER A 140 -0.12 -9.64 -12.31
CA SER A 140 -0.64 -9.30 -13.63
C SER A 140 0.31 -8.32 -14.30
N SER A 141 0.51 -8.45 -15.61
CA SER A 141 1.33 -7.53 -16.39
C SER A 141 0.77 -6.11 -16.42
N TYR A 142 -0.52 -5.95 -16.16
CA TYR A 142 -1.18 -4.65 -16.00
C TYR A 142 -2.14 -4.70 -14.81
N ILE A 143 -2.01 -3.72 -13.92
CA ILE A 143 -2.84 -3.56 -12.73
C ILE A 143 -3.33 -2.11 -12.69
N PHE A 144 -4.65 -1.95 -12.62
CA PHE A 144 -5.30 -0.68 -12.39
C PHE A 144 -6.23 -0.82 -11.19
N VAL A 145 -5.96 -0.03 -10.15
CA VAL A 145 -6.73 -0.03 -8.91
C VAL A 145 -7.30 1.35 -8.73
N ASN A 146 -8.63 1.45 -8.82
CA ASN A 146 -9.35 2.65 -8.42
C ASN A 146 -10.10 2.36 -7.12
N ILE A 147 -9.63 2.95 -6.04
CA ILE A 147 -10.30 2.89 -4.74
C ILE A 147 -10.96 4.26 -4.56
N SER A 148 -12.05 4.45 -5.28
CA SER A 148 -13.07 5.45 -5.00
C SER A 148 -14.28 4.69 -4.48
N SER A 149 -14.57 4.81 -3.18
CA SER A 149 -15.70 4.20 -2.47
C SER A 149 -15.79 2.66 -2.51
N TRP A 150 -15.32 2.01 -1.43
CA TRP A 150 -16.03 0.85 -0.90
C TRP A 150 -17.19 1.34 -0.04
#